data_AF-A0A959HEH9-F1
#
_entry.id   AF-A0A959HEH9-F1
#
_cell.length_a   1.000
_cell.length_b   1.000
_cell.length_c   1.000
_cell.angle_alpha   90.00
_cell.angle_beta   90.00
_cell.angle_gamma   90.00
#
_symmetry.space_group_name_H-M   'P 1'
#
loop_
_entity.id
_entity.type
_entity.pdbx_description
1 polymer ?
#
loop_
_entity_poly.entity_id
_entity_poly.type
_entity_poly.pdbx_seq_one_letter_code
_entity_poly.pdbx_strand_id
1 'polypeptide(L)'
;FRVLSQNQPTTWTAGSFQLVYWDVANTSQAPVDAELVNIFLSMDGGYTYPILLADSLENNGQALVVVPDTLQGSQFRVKVKAVGNVFFDINDRNITIEPAVAPGVTAAVMQPDQLACSGG
;
A
#
# COMPACT_ATOMS: atom_id res chain seq x y z
N PHE A 1 5.87 -18.74 3.12
CA PHE A 1 5.20 -17.45 3.41
C PHE A 1 3.72 -17.65 3.42
N ARG A 2 3.02 -16.92 4.29
CA ARG A 2 1.60 -16.65 4.12
C ARG A 2 1.31 -15.20 4.49
N VAL A 3 0.91 -14.35 3.56
CA VAL A 3 0.47 -12.98 3.84
C VAL A 3 -0.83 -13.06 4.65
N LEU A 4 -0.80 -12.48 5.86
CA LEU A 4 -1.92 -12.49 6.78
C LEU A 4 -2.66 -11.15 6.82
N SER A 5 -2.05 -10.12 6.22
CA SER A 5 -2.54 -8.74 6.15
C SER A 5 -3.34 -8.51 4.85
N GLN A 6 -4.29 -7.56 4.91
CA GLN A 6 -5.17 -7.19 3.77
C GLN A 6 -5.89 -8.38 3.10
N ASN A 7 -6.25 -9.40 3.90
CA ASN A 7 -7.07 -10.54 3.45
C ASN A 7 -8.59 -10.26 3.51
N GLN A 8 -8.96 -9.01 3.81
CA GLN A 8 -10.31 -8.45 3.72
C GLN A 8 -10.22 -7.14 2.92
N PRO A 9 -11.33 -6.67 2.29
CA PRO A 9 -11.35 -5.39 1.62
C PRO A 9 -10.80 -4.29 2.53
N THR A 10 -9.72 -3.63 2.10
CA THR A 10 -9.00 -2.64 2.90
C THR A 10 -8.73 -1.41 2.04
N THR A 11 -8.84 -0.23 2.65
CA THR A 11 -8.47 1.04 2.02
C THR A 11 -7.14 1.53 2.58
N TRP A 12 -6.23 1.89 1.70
CA TRP A 12 -4.97 2.56 1.99
C TRP A 12 -5.03 3.99 1.49
N THR A 13 -4.31 4.87 2.18
CA THR A 13 -4.13 6.25 1.73
C THR A 13 -2.80 6.38 0.99
N ALA A 14 -2.79 7.00 -0.17
CA ALA A 14 -1.58 7.29 -0.92
C ALA A 14 -0.61 8.13 -0.06
N GLY A 15 0.69 7.83 -0.13
CA GLY A 15 1.72 8.47 0.70
C GLY A 15 1.75 8.02 2.18
N SER A 16 0.83 7.16 2.62
CA SER A 16 0.82 6.66 4.00
C SER A 16 1.71 5.44 4.20
N PHE A 17 2.10 5.21 5.46
CA PHE A 17 2.74 3.97 5.87
C PHE A 17 1.69 2.88 6.11
N GLN A 18 1.95 1.69 5.61
CA GLN A 18 1.08 0.52 5.78
C GLN A 18 1.87 -0.65 6.35
N LEU A 19 1.30 -1.33 7.33
CA LEU A 19 1.90 -2.53 7.91
C LEU A 19 1.48 -3.75 7.11
N VAL A 20 2.46 -4.44 6.54
CA VAL A 20 2.31 -5.74 5.89
C VAL A 20 2.90 -6.78 6.83
N TYR A 21 2.11 -7.78 7.22
CA TYR A 21 2.59 -8.90 8.02
C TYR A 21 2.24 -10.24 7.37
N TRP A 22 3.12 -11.21 7.57
CA TRP A 22 3.07 -12.55 7.02
C TRP A 22 3.59 -13.57 8.02
N ASP A 23 3.13 -14.81 7.87
CA ASP A 23 3.74 -15.97 8.52
C ASP A 23 5.05 -16.35 7.80
N VAL A 24 6.16 -16.31 8.54
CA VAL A 24 7.48 -16.77 8.07
C VAL A 24 7.43 -18.27 7.76
N ALA A 25 6.59 -19.04 8.47
CA ALA A 25 6.34 -20.47 8.25
C ALA A 25 7.64 -21.30 8.18
N ASN A 26 8.62 -21.00 9.05
CA ASN A 26 9.96 -21.62 9.08
C ASN A 26 10.76 -21.54 7.77
N THR A 27 10.40 -20.64 6.85
CA THR A 27 11.11 -20.49 5.56
C THR A 27 12.50 -19.84 5.68
N SER A 28 12.81 -19.24 6.82
CA SER A 28 14.15 -18.72 7.16
C SER A 28 15.13 -19.81 7.60
N GLN A 29 14.73 -21.09 7.56
CA GLN A 29 15.57 -22.23 7.91
C GLN A 29 15.82 -23.13 6.69
N ALA A 30 16.90 -23.91 6.76
CA ALA A 30 17.20 -24.91 5.75
C ALA A 30 16.04 -25.91 5.59
N PRO A 31 15.71 -26.33 4.36
CA PRO A 31 16.44 -26.09 3.11
C PRO A 31 15.98 -24.84 2.33
N VAL A 32 15.10 -24.02 2.90
CA VAL A 32 14.49 -22.89 2.18
C VAL A 32 15.37 -21.64 2.26
N ASP A 33 16.00 -21.39 3.41
CA ASP A 33 16.98 -20.32 3.65
C ASP A 33 16.58 -18.96 3.06
N ALA A 34 15.29 -18.62 3.14
CA ALA A 34 14.78 -17.34 2.70
C ALA A 34 15.00 -16.30 3.81
N GLU A 35 16.24 -15.84 3.96
CA GLU A 35 16.61 -14.84 4.98
C GLU A 35 16.03 -13.46 4.70
N LEU A 36 15.89 -13.10 3.41
CA LEU A 36 15.45 -11.79 2.97
C LEU A 36 14.20 -11.86 2.08
N VAL A 37 13.38 -10.81 2.14
CA VAL A 37 12.17 -10.64 1.34
C VAL A 37 12.10 -9.27 0.67
N ASN A 38 11.40 -9.25 -0.46
CA ASN A 38 10.96 -8.04 -1.15
C ASN A 38 9.43 -7.98 -1.10
N ILE A 39 8.90 -6.76 -1.00
CA ILE A 39 7.46 -6.51 -1.02
C ILE A 39 7.13 -5.74 -2.29
N PHE A 40 6.20 -6.30 -3.06
CA PHE A 40 5.75 -5.71 -4.32
C PHE A 40 4.27 -5.37 -4.28
N LEU A 41 3.89 -4.40 -5.09
CA LEU A 41 2.51 -3.99 -5.32
C LEU A 41 2.13 -4.27 -6.79
N SER A 42 0.99 -4.94 -6.94
CA SER A 42 0.26 -5.12 -8.18
C SER A 42 -0.76 -3.99 -8.34
N MET A 43 -1.01 -3.56 -9.58
CA MET A 43 -2.07 -2.61 -9.93
C MET A 43 -3.22 -3.23 -10.72
N ASP A 44 -3.11 -4.50 -11.10
CA ASP A 44 -4.01 -5.17 -12.04
C ASP A 44 -4.72 -6.39 -11.43
N GLY A 45 -4.90 -6.43 -10.11
CA GLY A 45 -5.57 -7.53 -9.42
C GLY A 45 -4.69 -8.76 -9.16
N GLY A 46 -3.37 -8.65 -9.39
CA GLY A 46 -2.38 -9.66 -9.05
C GLY A 46 -1.77 -10.37 -10.25
N TYR A 47 -1.94 -9.85 -11.48
CA TYR A 47 -1.31 -10.43 -12.67
C TYR A 47 0.15 -9.98 -12.80
N THR A 48 0.44 -8.71 -12.55
CA THR A 48 1.80 -8.16 -12.61
C THR A 48 2.18 -7.44 -11.32
N TYR A 49 3.49 -7.34 -11.05
CA TYR A 49 4.03 -6.74 -9.82
C TYR A 49 5.16 -5.75 -10.12
N PRO A 50 4.86 -4.65 -10.83
CA PRO A 50 5.90 -3.72 -11.30
C PRO A 50 6.44 -2.78 -10.20
N ILE A 51 5.73 -2.63 -9.08
CA ILE A 51 6.07 -1.64 -8.05
C ILE A 51 6.75 -2.34 -6.87
N LEU A 52 7.97 -1.94 -6.56
CA LEU A 52 8.71 -2.37 -5.38
C LEU A 52 8.42 -1.41 -4.22
N LEU A 53 7.83 -1.93 -3.14
CA LEU A 53 7.48 -1.15 -1.95
C LEU A 53 8.58 -1.20 -0.88
N ALA A 54 9.26 -2.33 -0.77
CA ALA A 54 10.42 -2.50 0.10
C ALA A 54 11.29 -3.66 -0.40
N ASP A 55 12.60 -3.57 -0.22
CA ASP A 55 13.58 -4.52 -0.73
C ASP A 55 14.55 -5.00 0.35
N SER A 56 15.01 -6.24 0.19
CA SER A 56 16.03 -6.89 1.01
C SER A 56 15.77 -6.77 2.52
N LEU A 57 14.50 -6.89 2.93
CA LEU A 57 14.11 -6.86 4.33
C LEU A 57 14.34 -8.22 4.99
N GLU A 58 14.70 -8.23 6.26
CA GLU A 58 14.74 -9.47 7.05
C GLU A 58 13.38 -10.19 7.02
N ASN A 59 13.41 -11.51 6.83
CA ASN A 59 12.21 -12.35 6.87
C ASN A 59 11.75 -12.60 8.32
N ASN A 60 11.32 -11.52 9.01
CA ASN A 60 10.90 -11.53 10.40
C ASN A 60 9.38 -11.50 10.59
N GLY A 61 8.61 -11.58 9.49
CA GLY A 61 7.15 -11.68 9.50
C GLY A 61 6.40 -10.36 9.41
N GLN A 62 7.08 -9.22 9.34
CA GLN A 62 6.42 -7.92 9.16
C GLN A 62 7.31 -6.86 8.53
N ALA A 63 6.69 -5.90 7.87
CA ALA A 63 7.35 -4.73 7.31
C ALA A 63 6.41 -3.54 7.23
N LEU A 64 6.96 -2.34 7.44
CA LEU A 64 6.28 -1.10 7.15
C LEU A 64 6.64 -0.68 5.71
N VAL A 65 5.63 -0.44 4.88
CA VAL A 65 5.81 0.01 3.49
C VAL A 65 5.20 1.39 3.28
N VAL A 66 5.77 2.17 2.36
CA VAL A 66 5.20 3.46 1.95
C VAL A 66 4.36 3.24 0.69
N VAL A 67 3.10 3.66 0.74
CA VAL A 67 2.23 3.65 -0.44
C VAL A 67 2.65 4.80 -1.35
N PRO A 68 2.97 4.56 -2.65
CA PRO A 68 3.29 5.66 -3.55
C PRO A 68 2.13 6.65 -3.65
N ASP A 69 2.47 7.94 -3.63
CA ASP A 69 1.54 9.07 -3.62
C ASP A 69 0.74 9.24 -4.92
N THR A 70 1.25 8.69 -6.02
CA THR A 70 0.65 8.76 -7.37
C THR A 70 -0.38 7.68 -7.68
N LEU A 71 -0.59 6.71 -6.76
CA LEU A 71 -1.48 5.57 -7.03
C LEU A 71 -2.90 5.80 -6.50
N GLN A 72 -3.87 5.33 -7.27
CA GLN A 72 -5.28 5.33 -6.90
C GLN A 72 -6.03 4.20 -7.64
N GLY A 73 -7.13 3.70 -7.05
CA GLY A 73 -7.94 2.62 -7.64
C GLY A 73 -8.21 1.46 -6.68
N SER A 74 -8.80 0.37 -7.18
CA SER A 74 -9.36 -0.71 -6.33
C SER A 74 -8.89 -2.13 -6.67
N GLN A 75 -7.84 -2.25 -7.49
CA GLN A 75 -7.32 -3.54 -7.95
C GLN A 75 -5.89 -3.80 -7.47
N PHE A 76 -5.52 -3.26 -6.31
CA PHE A 76 -4.18 -3.45 -5.78
C PHE A 76 -4.04 -4.75 -5.01
N ARG A 77 -2.89 -5.41 -5.15
CA ARG A 77 -2.53 -6.64 -4.41
C ARG A 77 -1.08 -6.56 -3.96
N VAL A 78 -0.79 -7.04 -2.76
CA VAL A 78 0.56 -7.05 -2.18
C VAL A 78 1.13 -8.45 -2.29
N LYS A 79 2.39 -8.53 -2.73
CA LYS A 79 3.16 -9.78 -2.77
C LYS A 79 4.38 -9.65 -1.87
N VAL A 80 4.57 -10.64 -1.00
CA VAL A 80 5.82 -10.85 -0.27
C VAL A 80 6.58 -11.97 -0.97
N LYS A 81 7.79 -11.69 -1.44
CA LYS A 81 8.62 -12.62 -2.23
C LYS A 81 9.99 -12.79 -1.59
N ALA A 82 10.47 -14.03 -1.46
CA ALA A 82 11.84 -14.29 -1.06
C ALA A 82 12.87 -13.77 -2.07
N VAL A 83 13.96 -13.21 -1.55
CA VAL A 83 15.16 -12.89 -2.32
C VAL A 83 15.93 -14.18 -2.61
N GLY A 84 16.46 -14.33 -3.83
CA GLY A 84 17.22 -15.52 -4.23
C GLY A 84 16.39 -16.81 -4.39
N ASN A 85 15.08 -16.75 -4.16
CA ASN A 85 14.18 -17.90 -4.09
C ASN A 85 12.89 -17.68 -4.91
N VAL A 86 12.21 -18.77 -5.24
CA VAL A 86 10.94 -18.76 -6.02
C VAL A 86 9.69 -18.59 -5.16
N PHE A 87 9.81 -18.71 -3.85
CA PHE A 87 8.70 -18.64 -2.92
C PHE A 87 8.15 -17.21 -2.78
N PHE A 88 6.84 -17.08 -2.88
CA PHE A 88 6.12 -15.84 -2.60
C PHE A 88 4.72 -16.16 -2.09
N ASP A 89 4.07 -15.18 -1.49
CA ASP A 89 2.63 -15.22 -1.25
C ASP A 89 1.99 -13.85 -1.49
N ILE A 90 0.68 -13.85 -1.75
CA ILE A 90 -0.11 -12.68 -2.13
C ILE A 90 -1.31 -12.58 -1.20
N ASN A 91 -1.63 -11.36 -0.74
CA ASN A 91 -2.84 -11.14 0.07
C ASN A 91 -4.13 -11.58 -0.66
N ASP A 92 -5.20 -11.95 0.04
CA ASP A 92 -6.39 -12.61 -0.55
C ASP A 92 -7.40 -11.68 -1.23
N ARG A 93 -7.37 -10.38 -0.91
CA ARG A 93 -8.38 -9.40 -1.33
C ARG A 93 -7.76 -8.16 -1.95
N ASN A 94 -8.53 -7.48 -2.78
CA ASN A 94 -8.05 -6.23 -3.34
C ASN A 94 -7.97 -5.15 -2.27
N ILE A 95 -6.95 -4.32 -2.43
CA ILE A 95 -6.75 -3.09 -1.68
C ILE A 95 -7.26 -1.94 -2.56
N THR A 96 -8.00 -1.03 -1.95
CA THR A 96 -8.33 0.27 -2.54
C THR A 96 -7.29 1.28 -2.09
N ILE A 97 -6.69 2.02 -3.01
CA ILE A 97 -5.84 3.17 -2.69
C ILE A 97 -6.61 4.45 -3.02
N GLU A 98 -6.77 5.29 -2.02
CA GLU A 98 -7.39 6.62 -2.11
C GLU A 98 -6.32 7.71 -1.99
N PRO A 99 -6.50 8.86 -2.66
CA PRO A 99 -5.59 9.98 -2.53
C PRO A 99 -5.52 10.48 -1.09
N ALA A 100 -4.38 11.03 -0.70
CA ALA A 100 -4.26 11.73 0.58
C ALA A 100 -5.24 12.92 0.60
N VAL A 101 -6.10 12.96 1.63
CA VAL A 101 -6.92 14.14 1.88
C VAL A 101 -5.97 15.22 2.43
N ALA A 102 -5.71 16.26 1.65
CA ALA A 102 -5.02 17.43 2.17
C ALA A 102 -5.80 17.95 3.40
N PRO A 103 -5.15 18.25 4.54
CA PRO A 103 -5.82 18.92 5.65
C PRO A 103 -6.52 20.16 5.09
N GLY A 104 -7.83 20.22 5.28
CA GLY A 104 -8.72 21.08 4.50
C GLY A 104 -8.17 22.47 4.26
N VAL A 105 -7.84 22.77 3.00
CA VAL A 105 -8.10 24.11 2.50
C VAL A 105 -9.62 24.17 2.40
N THR A 106 -10.27 24.55 3.50
CA THR A 106 -11.52 25.27 3.38
C THR A 106 -11.15 26.52 2.59
N ALA A 107 -11.23 26.44 1.26
CA ALA A 107 -11.48 27.62 0.47
C ALA A 107 -12.80 28.13 1.04
N ALA A 108 -12.71 29.06 1.99
CA ALA A 108 -13.75 30.03 2.18
C ALA A 108 -13.99 30.56 0.77
N VAL A 109 -15.08 30.09 0.15
CA VAL A 109 -15.75 30.87 -0.87
C VAL A 109 -16.19 32.12 -0.09
N MET A 110 -15.26 33.07 0.08
CA MET A 110 -15.64 34.47 0.15
C MET A 110 -16.23 34.75 -1.23
N GLN A 111 -17.50 34.42 -1.36
CA GLN A 111 -18.34 34.87 -2.46
C GLN A 111 -18.21 36.39 -2.48
N PRO A 112 -17.70 37.01 -3.55
CA PRO A 112 -17.68 38.46 -3.63
C PRO A 112 -19.06 38.90 -4.13
N ASP A 113 -20.03 38.98 -3.24
CA ASP A 113 -21.33 39.64 -3.45
C ASP A 113 -21.98 39.77 -2.07
N GLN A 114 -22.12 40.93 -1.43
CA GLN A 114 -22.75 42.14 -1.92
C GLN A 114 -22.25 43.36 -1.11
N LEU A 115 -21.56 44.30 -1.73
CA LEU A 115 -21.53 45.69 -1.26
C LEU A 115 -22.40 46.48 -2.24
N ALA A 116 -23.71 46.41 -2.00
CA ALA A 116 -24.68 47.18 -2.75
C ALA A 116 -24.41 48.67 -2.52
N CYS A 117 -24.13 49.39 -3.60
CA CYS A 117 -24.27 50.83 -3.63
C CYS A 117 -25.75 51.20 -3.46
N SER A 118 -26.08 52.02 -2.47
CA SER A 118 -27.20 52.95 -2.58
C SER A 118 -26.73 54.32 -2.12
N GLY A 119 -26.40 55.17 -3.10
CA GLY A 119 -26.36 56.62 -2.92
C GLY A 119 -27.77 57.21 -2.90
N GLY A 120 -27.85 58.48 -2.49
CA GLY A 120 -29.06 59.31 -2.54
C GLY A 120 -29.23 60.16 -1.30
#